data_AF-A0A832ZZ60-F1
#
_entry.id   AF-A0A832ZZ60-F1
#
_cell.length_a   1.000
_cell.length_b   1.000
_cell.length_c   1.000
_cell.angle_alpha   90.00
_cell.angle_beta   90.00
_cell.angle_gamma   90.00
#
_symmetry.space_group_name_H-M   'P 1'
#
loop_
_entity.id
_entity.type
_entity.pdbx_description
1 polymer ?
#
loop_
_entity_poly.entity_id
_entity_poly.type
_entity_poly.pdbx_seq_one_letter_code
_entity_poly.pdbx_strand_id
1 'polypeptide(L)' 'VRATDVVSERFNFNLNLIVEQLMREIPEASIDGGGHECAGSMKFVEGLRDKVLTRFIDILRSM' A
#
# COMPACT_ATOMS: atom_id res chain seq x y z
N VAL A 1 -2.40 -23.08 -7.76
CA VAL A 1 -2.87 -21.81 -7.17
C VAL A 1 -1.66 -21.07 -6.64
N ARG A 2 -1.42 -19.80 -7.03
CA ARG A 2 -0.31 -19.03 -6.46
C ARG A 2 -0.73 -18.54 -5.08
N ALA A 3 0.20 -18.49 -4.13
CA ALA A 3 -0.10 -18.01 -2.78
C ALA A 3 -0.65 -16.56 -2.78
N THR A 4 -0.20 -15.75 -3.74
CA THR A 4 -0.65 -14.37 -3.95
C THR A 4 -2.10 -14.27 -4.39
N ASP A 5 -2.59 -15.21 -5.19
CA ASP A 5 -3.98 -15.18 -5.69
C ASP A 5 -4.97 -15.36 -4.54
N VAL A 6 -4.66 -16.27 -3.62
CA VAL A 6 -5.48 -16.54 -2.43
C VAL A 6 -5.53 -15.31 -1.51
N VAL A 7 -4.42 -14.59 -1.36
CA VAL A 7 -4.38 -13.38 -0.51
C VAL A 7 -5.22 -12.27 -1.14
N SER A 8 -5.06 -12.03 -2.44
CA SER A 8 -5.84 -11.02 -3.15
C SER A 8 -7.33 -11.32 -3.10
N GLU A 9 -7.74 -12.55 -3.43
CA GLU A 9 -9.16 -12.93 -3.47
C GLU A 9 -9.81 -12.97 -2.08
N ARG A 10 -9.09 -13.46 -1.05
CA ARG A 10 -9.66 -13.67 0.28
C ARG A 10 -9.71 -12.42 1.14
N PHE A 11 -8.76 -11.51 0.96
CA PHE A 11 -8.63 -10.28 1.76
C PHE A 11 -8.86 -9.02 0.93
N ASN A 12 -9.27 -9.16 -0.33
CA ASN A 12 -9.42 -8.07 -1.29
C ASN A 12 -8.17 -7.17 -1.35
N PHE A 13 -6.99 -7.77 -1.17
CA PHE A 13 -5.73 -7.05 -1.08
C PHE A 13 -5.22 -6.67 -2.47
N ASN A 14 -4.91 -5.38 -2.64
CA ASN A 14 -4.25 -4.87 -3.83
C ASN A 14 -3.31 -3.70 -3.46
N LEU A 15 -2.01 -3.93 -3.53
CA LEU A 15 -0.97 -2.95 -3.21
C LEU A 15 -1.10 -1.68 -4.04
N ASN A 16 -1.44 -1.79 -5.33
CA ASN A 16 -1.51 -0.63 -6.22
C ASN A 16 -2.65 0.32 -5.81
N LEU A 17 -3.79 -0.22 -5.38
CA LEU A 17 -4.90 0.59 -4.87
C LEU A 17 -4.55 1.29 -3.54
N ILE A 18 -3.84 0.59 -2.66
CA ILE A 18 -3.36 1.18 -1.40
C ILE A 18 -2.36 2.31 -1.67
N VAL A 19 -1.42 2.11 -2.60
CA VAL A 19 -0.45 3.15 -3.01
C VAL A 19 -1.17 4.37 -3.58
N GLU A 20 -2.13 4.19 -4.49
CA GLU A 20 -2.93 5.30 -5.04
C GLU A 20 -3.70 6.06 -3.94
N GLN A 21 -4.24 5.35 -2.96
CA GLN A 21 -4.93 5.97 -1.84
C GLN A 21 -3.95 6.81 -0.99
N LEU A 22 -2.79 6.26 -0.66
CA LEU A 22 -1.78 6.99 0.12
C LEU A 22 -1.26 8.22 -0.63
N MET A 23 -1.09 8.16 -1.96
CA MET A 23 -0.72 9.32 -2.79
C MET A 23 -1.75 10.45 -2.69
N ARG A 24 -3.05 10.12 -2.61
CA ARG A 24 -4.12 11.12 -2.45
C ARG A 24 -4.18 11.69 -1.03
N GLU A 25 -3.94 10.87 -0.02
CA GLU A 25 -4.07 11.25 1.39
C GLU A 25 -2.82 11.95 1.95
N ILE A 26 -1.65 11.67 1.41
CA ILE A 26 -0.35 12.21 1.87
C ILE A 26 0.47 12.73 0.67
N PRO A 27 -0.03 13.75 -0.07
CA PRO A 27 0.65 14.25 -1.26
C PRO A 27 2.09 14.76 -0.98
N GLU A 28 2.33 15.28 0.22
CA GLU A 28 3.65 15.78 0.64
C GLU A 28 4.70 14.67 0.85
N ALA A 29 4.29 13.40 0.93
CA ALA A 29 5.22 12.27 1.04
C ALA A 29 5.87 11.87 -0.29
N SER A 30 5.44 12.47 -1.41
CA SER A 30 5.93 12.15 -2.76
C SER A 30 6.00 10.63 -3.00
N ILE A 31 4.91 9.95 -2.66
CA ILE A 31 4.80 8.49 -2.76
C ILE A 31 4.84 8.08 -4.23
N ASP A 32 5.68 7.09 -4.52
CA ASP A 32 5.75 6.41 -5.82
C ASP A 32 5.98 4.91 -5.56
N GLY A 33 5.44 4.04 -6.38
CA GLY A 33 5.50 2.60 -6.13
C GLY A 33 4.48 1.78 -6.92
N GLY A 34 4.38 0.52 -6.54
CA GLY A 34 3.48 -0.45 -7.14
C GLY A 34 4.14 -1.81 -7.30
N GLY A 35 3.61 -2.61 -8.23
CA GLY A 35 4.08 -3.96 -8.53
C GLY A 35 2.91 -4.86 -8.93
N HIS A 36 2.99 -6.13 -8.54
CA HIS A 36 1.86 -7.06 -8.61
C HIS A 36 0.92 -6.81 -7.42
N GLU A 37 -0.34 -7.25 -7.51
CA GLU A 37 -1.39 -6.92 -6.54
C GLU A 37 -1.02 -7.30 -5.11
N CYS A 38 -0.25 -8.38 -4.93
CA CYS A 38 0.20 -8.86 -3.61
C CYS A 38 1.71 -8.71 -3.35
N ALA A 39 2.48 -8.17 -4.28
CA ALA A 39 3.94 -8.09 -4.16
C ALA A 39 4.52 -6.91 -4.94
N GLY A 40 5.22 -6.03 -4.24
CA GLY A 40 5.81 -4.84 -4.83
C GLY A 40 6.57 -4.00 -3.82
N SER A 41 6.79 -2.75 -4.16
CA SER A 41 7.53 -1.81 -3.33
C SER A 41 6.99 -0.39 -3.51
N MET A 42 7.14 0.43 -2.47
CA MET A 42 6.88 1.86 -2.54
C MET A 42 8.04 2.64 -1.91
N LYS A 43 8.27 3.84 -2.42
CA LYS A 43 9.25 4.81 -1.93
C LYS A 43 8.52 6.11 -1.59
N PHE A 44 9.06 6.83 -0.62
CA PHE A 44 8.50 8.07 -0.08
C PHE A 44 9.59 8.84 0.68
N VAL A 45 9.32 10.10 0.98
CA VAL A 45 10.23 10.95 1.75
C VAL A 45 10.41 10.39 3.17
N GLU A 46 11.65 10.17 3.59
CA GLU A 46 11.99 9.50 4.86
C GLU A 46 11.40 10.22 6.09
N GLY A 47 11.40 11.55 6.11
CA GLY A 47 10.85 12.35 7.21
C GLY A 47 9.35 12.15 7.47
N LEU A 48 8.64 11.48 6.55
CA LEU A 48 7.21 11.15 6.66
C LEU A 48 6.97 9.65 6.88
N ARG A 49 8.02 8.87 7.16
CA ARG A 49 7.95 7.42 7.34
C ARG A 49 6.85 6.99 8.30
N ASP A 50 6.81 7.57 9.50
CA ASP A 50 5.83 7.15 10.52
C ASP A 50 4.40 7.45 10.07
N LYS A 51 4.17 8.59 9.41
CA LYS A 51 2.87 8.95 8.85
C LYS A 51 2.43 7.97 7.76
N VAL A 52 3.32 7.65 6.82
CA VAL A 52 3.03 6.74 5.70
C VAL A 52 2.79 5.32 6.20
N LEU A 53 3.66 4.78 7.07
CA LEU A 53 3.53 3.41 7.57
C LEU A 53 2.33 3.24 8.50
N THR A 54 2.04 4.23 9.36
CA THR A 54 0.84 4.19 10.21
C THR A 54 -0.41 4.14 9.35
N ARG A 55 -0.50 5.03 8.34
CA ARG A 55 -1.67 5.05 7.48
C ARG A 55 -1.83 3.77 6.65
N PHE A 56 -0.72 3.22 6.15
CA PHE A 56 -0.71 1.93 5.47
C PHE A 56 -1.27 0.82 6.38
N ILE A 57 -0.81 0.73 7.63
CA ILE A 57 -1.32 -0.25 8.61
C ILE A 57 -2.82 -0.04 8.90
N ASP A 58 -3.27 1.21 9.02
CA ASP A 58 -4.69 1.51 9.26
C ASP A 58 -5.58 1.06 8.09
N ILE A 59 -5.11 1.23 6.85
CA ILE A 59 -5.80 0.69 5.66
C ILE A 59 -5.89 -0.83 5.76
N LEU A 60 -4.78 -1.53 6.05
CA LEU A 60 -4.77 -2.99 6.20
C LEU A 60 -5.70 -3.50 7.30
N ARG A 61 -5.85 -2.77 8.40
CA ARG A 61 -6.75 -3.13 9.50
C ARG A 61 -8.24 -2.95 9.16
N SER A 62 -8.54 -2.17 8.13
CA SER A 62 -9.92 -1.89 7.67
C SER A 62 -10.38 -2.80 6.53
N MET A 63 -9.52 -3.73 6.09
CA MET A 63 -9.80 -4.72 5.05
C MET A 63 -10.45 -5.99 5.62
#